data_AF-A0A3D3GXE8-F1
#
_entry.id   AF-A0A3D3GXE8-F1
#
_cell.length_a   1.000
_cell.length_b   1.000
_cell.length_c   1.000
_cell.angle_alpha   90.00
_cell.angle_beta   90.00
_cell.angle_gamma   90.00
#
_symmetry.space_group_name_H-M   'P 1'
#
loop_
_entity.id
_entity.type
_entity.pdbx_description
1 polymer ?
#
loop_
_entity_poly.entity_id
_entity_poly.type
_entity_poly.pdbx_seq_one_letter_code
_entity_poly.pdbx_strand_id
1 'polypeptide(L)'
;MEYGYKRRYIKGISTSRIAENILERQFNRHEPNQVWVSDITYIRTHEGFLYLATVMDLFSRRIVGWSMDKNMDKQLVINALLMAVYQRQPKAEVIVHSDQGSQYGSSDYLAFMKAHNLTPSMSRRGNCHDNAVAESFFATIKKRIVKRNIYSTRNDAKAEIFNFIEMFYNLKNRHSHTGGVSPAKYEETYFSKLETV
;
A
#
# COMPACT_ATOMS: atom_id res chain seq x y z
N MET A 1 5.23 -8.30 29.80
CA MET A 1 5.93 -7.00 29.82
C MET A 1 5.73 -6.34 28.47
N GLU A 2 4.83 -5.35 28.44
CA GLU A 2 4.35 -4.67 27.24
C GLU A 2 5.19 -3.40 27.02
N TYR A 3 6.09 -3.41 26.03
CA TYR A 3 6.89 -2.24 25.69
C TYR A 3 6.09 -1.32 24.77
N GLY A 4 5.24 -0.47 25.36
CA GLY A 4 4.58 0.63 24.67
C GLY A 4 5.55 1.78 24.42
N TYR A 5 5.91 2.03 23.16
CA TYR A 5 6.70 3.19 22.77
C TYR A 5 5.83 4.47 22.83
N LYS A 6 6.06 5.33 23.82
CA LYS A 6 5.47 6.69 23.87
C LYS A 6 6.12 7.59 22.81
N ARG A 7 5.33 8.08 21.85
CA ARG A 7 5.73 9.14 20.91
C ARG A 7 5.93 10.46 21.67
N ARG A 8 7.11 11.08 21.55
CA ARG A 8 7.38 12.43 22.06
C ARG A 8 6.60 13.45 21.23
N TYR A 9 5.79 14.27 21.90
CA TYR A 9 5.05 15.38 21.30
C TYR A 9 6.00 16.57 21.17
N ILE A 10 6.34 16.96 19.94
CA ILE A 10 7.03 18.24 19.67
C ILE A 10 5.95 19.26 19.31
N LYS A 11 5.83 20.29 20.13
CA LYS A 11 4.84 21.37 20.00
C LYS A 11 5.37 22.41 19.01
N GLY A 12 4.59 22.72 17.98
CA GLY A 12 4.73 23.95 17.20
C GLY A 12 5.48 23.84 15.87
N ILE A 13 4.85 23.26 14.85
CA ILE A 13 4.97 23.71 13.46
C ILE A 13 3.52 23.76 12.94
N SER A 14 3.12 24.91 12.37
CA SER A 14 1.83 25.06 11.67
C SER A 14 1.59 23.83 10.79
N THR A 15 0.49 23.12 11.01
CA THR A 15 0.18 21.88 10.29
C THR A 15 -0.18 22.22 8.86
N SER A 16 0.82 22.40 8.00
CA SER A 16 0.62 22.50 6.56
C SER A 16 0.01 21.17 6.11
N ARG A 17 -1.27 21.19 5.74
CA ARG A 17 -1.87 20.06 5.02
C ARG A 17 -1.12 19.92 3.72
N ILE A 18 -0.40 18.82 3.54
CA ILE A 18 0.32 18.56 2.29
C ILE A 18 -0.67 18.17 1.19
N ALA A 19 -1.71 17.42 1.54
CA ALA A 19 -2.85 17.11 0.68
C ALA A 19 -4.14 16.99 1.51
N GLU A 20 -5.29 17.17 0.86
CA GLU A 20 -6.60 16.95 1.45
C GLU A 20 -6.95 15.46 1.52
N ASN A 21 -7.85 15.07 2.42
CA ASN A 21 -8.38 13.69 2.45
C ASN A 21 -9.52 13.58 1.43
N ILE A 22 -9.17 13.25 0.18
CA ILE A 22 -10.14 13.10 -0.92
C ILE A 22 -10.87 11.75 -0.83
N LEU A 23 -10.28 10.74 -0.18
CA LEU A 23 -10.85 9.38 -0.16
C LEU A 23 -12.09 9.31 0.73
N GLU A 24 -12.09 10.03 1.86
CA GLU A 24 -13.20 10.09 2.82
C GLU A 24 -13.81 8.71 3.16
N ARG A 25 -12.96 7.67 3.23
CA ARG A 25 -13.34 6.28 3.51
C ARG A 25 -14.25 5.62 2.46
N GLN A 26 -14.36 6.19 1.26
CA GLN A 26 -15.02 5.55 0.13
C GLN A 26 -14.17 4.41 -0.45
N PHE A 27 -14.13 3.29 0.26
CA PHE A 27 -13.29 2.14 -0.10
C PHE A 27 -13.88 1.24 -1.19
N ASN A 28 -15.14 1.43 -1.55
CA ASN A 28 -15.82 0.65 -2.59
C ASN A 28 -15.75 1.44 -3.91
N ARG A 29 -14.85 1.05 -4.79
CA ARG A 29 -14.73 1.60 -6.14
C ARG A 29 -15.37 0.64 -7.13
N HIS A 30 -15.90 1.19 -8.23
CA HIS A 30 -16.65 0.42 -9.22
C HIS A 30 -15.79 -0.01 -10.40
N GLU A 31 -14.63 0.63 -10.57
CA GLU A 31 -13.71 0.35 -11.66
C GLU A 31 -12.26 0.30 -11.15
N PRO A 32 -11.39 -0.48 -11.79
CA PRO A 32 -9.97 -0.50 -11.50
C PRO A 32 -9.32 0.88 -11.68
N ASN A 33 -8.24 1.15 -10.96
CA ASN A 33 -7.40 2.35 -11.09
C ASN A 33 -8.11 3.68 -10.80
N GLN A 34 -9.23 3.69 -10.08
CA GLN A 34 -9.80 4.95 -9.58
C GLN A 34 -9.05 5.46 -8.34
N VAL A 35 -8.75 4.55 -7.42
CA VAL A 35 -8.03 4.87 -6.19
C VAL A 35 -7.07 3.76 -5.82
N TRP A 36 -5.82 4.14 -5.57
CA TRP A 36 -4.82 3.30 -4.94
C TRP A 36 -4.58 3.73 -3.49
N VAL A 37 -4.32 2.78 -2.60
CA VAL A 37 -3.84 3.05 -1.24
C VAL A 37 -2.38 2.64 -1.14
N SER A 38 -1.56 3.51 -0.58
CA SER A 38 -0.15 3.24 -0.28
C SER A 38 0.15 3.36 1.20
N ASP A 39 0.89 2.39 1.72
CA ASP A 39 1.32 2.38 3.12
C ASP A 39 2.64 1.60 3.28
N ILE A 40 3.31 1.80 4.41
CA ILE A 40 4.59 1.19 4.75
C ILE A 40 4.44 0.33 6.01
N THR A 41 5.02 -0.86 5.97
CA THR A 41 5.27 -1.68 7.16
C THR A 41 6.75 -2.04 7.27
N TYR A 42 7.15 -2.58 8.41
CA TYR A 42 8.47 -3.17 8.61
C TYR A 42 8.35 -4.64 9.03
N ILE A 43 9.37 -5.42 8.65
CA ILE A 43 9.56 -6.83 8.97
C ILE A 43 10.91 -6.96 9.66
N ARG A 44 10.96 -7.70 10.78
CA ARG A 44 12.19 -7.90 11.54
C ARG A 44 13.00 -9.06 10.96
N THR A 45 14.30 -8.84 10.78
CA THR A 45 15.29 -9.87 10.44
C THR A 45 16.47 -9.79 11.41
N HIS A 46 17.40 -10.75 11.37
CA HIS A 46 18.63 -10.72 12.13
C HIS A 46 19.63 -9.65 11.66
N GLU A 47 19.47 -9.15 10.43
CA GLU A 47 20.28 -8.03 9.89
C GLU A 47 19.66 -6.65 10.18
N GLY A 48 18.52 -6.60 10.87
CA GLY A 48 17.75 -5.39 11.17
C GLY A 48 16.38 -5.38 10.51
N PHE A 49 15.77 -4.21 10.34
CA PHE A 49 14.48 -4.11 9.68
C PHE A 49 14.60 -4.17 8.16
N LEU A 50 13.62 -4.81 7.54
CA LEU A 50 13.27 -4.67 6.13
C LEU A 50 11.97 -3.87 6.08
N TYR A 51 11.98 -2.74 5.38
CA TYR A 51 10.78 -1.95 5.12
C TYR A 51 10.11 -2.42 3.83
N LEU A 52 8.79 -2.46 3.84
CA LEU A 52 7.94 -2.83 2.72
C LEU A 52 6.94 -1.70 2.49
N ALA A 53 7.00 -1.06 1.33
CA ALA A 53 5.93 -0.20 0.84
C ALA A 53 5.05 -0.99 -0.14
N THR A 54 3.74 -0.81 -0.06
CA THR A 54 2.78 -1.40 -1.01
C THR A 54 1.88 -0.35 -1.62
N VAL A 55 1.30 -0.69 -2.76
CA VAL A 55 0.27 0.06 -3.49
C VAL A 55 -0.84 -0.92 -3.81
N MET A 56 -2.02 -0.71 -3.24
CA MET A 56 -3.20 -1.53 -3.39
C MET A 56 -4.25 -0.80 -4.23
N ASP A 57 -4.80 -1.47 -5.24
CA ASP A 57 -6.01 -1.00 -5.92
C ASP A 57 -7.26 -1.30 -5.05
N LEU A 58 -8.05 -0.26 -4.74
CA LEU A 58 -9.23 -0.42 -3.88
C LEU A 58 -10.36 -1.20 -4.53
N PHE A 59 -10.45 -1.24 -5.86
CA PHE A 59 -11.48 -1.98 -6.59
C PHE A 59 -11.45 -3.47 -6.27
N SER A 60 -10.27 -4.09 -6.41
CA SER A 60 -10.09 -5.55 -6.32
C SER A 60 -9.35 -5.98 -5.05
N ARG A 61 -8.80 -5.03 -4.29
CA ARG A 61 -7.79 -5.25 -3.24
C ARG A 61 -6.47 -5.81 -3.76
N ARG A 62 -6.21 -5.76 -5.07
CA ARG A 62 -4.96 -6.26 -5.65
C ARG A 62 -3.80 -5.37 -5.21
N ILE A 63 -2.68 -5.97 -4.80
CA ILE A 63 -1.41 -5.24 -4.70
C ILE A 63 -0.87 -5.08 -6.11
N VAL A 64 -0.85 -3.84 -6.59
CA VAL A 64 -0.42 -3.49 -7.96
C VAL A 64 1.01 -2.99 -8.02
N GLY A 65 1.60 -2.64 -6.87
CA GLY A 65 3.02 -2.31 -6.76
C GLY A 65 3.53 -2.49 -5.34
N TRP A 66 4.82 -2.75 -5.20
CA TRP A 66 5.49 -2.88 -3.91
C TRP A 66 6.99 -2.63 -4.04
N SER A 67 7.64 -2.27 -2.94
CA SER A 67 9.09 -2.11 -2.89
C SER A 67 9.61 -2.48 -1.50
N MET A 68 10.85 -2.98 -1.44
CA MET A 68 11.47 -3.45 -0.21
C MET A 68 12.91 -2.98 -0.07
N ASP A 69 13.20 -2.26 1.01
CA ASP A 69 14.53 -1.71 1.28
C ASP A 69 14.90 -1.79 2.78
N LYS A 70 16.20 -1.69 3.07
CA LYS A 70 16.70 -1.57 4.46
C LYS A 70 16.42 -0.18 5.05
N ASN A 71 16.15 0.82 4.20
CA ASN A 71 15.86 2.19 4.58
C ASN A 71 14.38 2.56 4.38
N MET A 72 13.83 3.34 5.29
CA MET A 72 12.48 3.90 5.16
C MET A 72 12.55 5.33 4.61
N ASP A 73 12.87 5.46 3.33
CA ASP A 73 12.99 6.74 2.65
C ASP A 73 11.91 6.96 1.57
N LYS A 74 11.96 8.11 0.91
CA LYS A 74 11.04 8.46 -0.19
C LYS A 74 11.18 7.55 -1.41
N GLN A 75 12.36 6.98 -1.66
CA GLN A 75 12.59 6.10 -2.81
C GLN A 75 11.86 4.79 -2.64
N LEU A 76 11.71 4.29 -1.41
CA LEU A 76 10.88 3.12 -1.12
C LEU A 76 9.45 3.26 -1.65
N VAL A 77 8.78 4.38 -1.36
CA VAL A 77 7.39 4.61 -1.81
C VAL A 77 7.30 4.97 -3.29
N ILE A 78 8.26 5.74 -3.82
CA ILE A 78 8.32 6.07 -5.25
C ILE A 78 8.51 4.80 -6.09
N ASN A 79 9.40 3.90 -5.69
CA ASN A 79 9.62 2.64 -6.40
C ASN A 79 8.38 1.74 -6.40
N ALA A 80 7.64 1.69 -5.30
CA ALA A 80 6.38 0.94 -5.24
C ALA A 80 5.32 1.53 -6.18
N LEU A 81 5.21 2.86 -6.26
CA LEU A 81 4.31 3.54 -7.19
C LEU A 81 4.76 3.40 -8.65
N LEU A 82 6.06 3.47 -8.93
CA LEU A 82 6.61 3.26 -10.26
C LEU A 82 6.25 1.86 -10.78
N MET A 83 6.37 0.84 -9.93
CA MET A 83 5.91 -0.51 -10.25
C MET A 83 4.41 -0.54 -10.56
N ALA A 84 3.58 0.13 -9.76
CA ALA A 84 2.13 0.18 -9.98
C ALA A 84 1.76 0.88 -11.30
N VAL A 85 2.36 2.04 -11.59
CA VAL A 85 2.15 2.78 -12.84
C VAL A 85 2.56 1.94 -14.04
N TYR A 86 3.72 1.28 -13.99
CA TYR A 86 4.21 0.46 -15.09
C TYR A 86 3.29 -0.75 -15.36
N GLN A 87 2.81 -1.40 -14.30
CA GLN A 87 1.91 -2.56 -14.44
C GLN A 87 0.50 -2.19 -14.89
N ARG A 88 -0.02 -1.03 -14.44
CA ARG A 88 -1.43 -0.67 -14.64
C ARG A 88 -1.67 0.27 -15.81
N GLN A 89 -0.66 1.04 -16.20
CA GLN A 89 -0.73 2.03 -17.30
C GLN A 89 -2.06 2.81 -17.30
N PRO A 90 -2.44 3.45 -16.18
CA PRO A 90 -3.74 4.09 -16.07
C PRO A 90 -3.88 5.20 -17.12
N LYS A 91 -5.03 5.24 -17.79
CA LYS A 91 -5.34 6.27 -18.80
C LYS A 91 -5.98 7.53 -18.20
N ALA A 92 -6.65 7.37 -17.07
CA ALA A 92 -7.28 8.44 -16.31
C ALA A 92 -6.44 8.81 -15.09
N GLU A 93 -6.80 9.91 -14.44
CA GLU A 93 -6.21 10.31 -13.17
C GLU A 93 -6.50 9.25 -12.09
N VAL A 94 -5.50 8.94 -11.27
CA VAL A 94 -5.63 8.00 -10.15
C VAL A 94 -5.39 8.71 -8.83
N ILE A 95 -6.31 8.58 -7.88
CA ILE A 95 -6.08 9.09 -6.53
C ILE A 95 -5.18 8.11 -5.78
N VAL A 96 -4.09 8.58 -5.18
CA VAL A 96 -3.25 7.78 -4.29
C VAL A 96 -3.48 8.25 -2.86
N HIS A 97 -4.06 7.39 -2.04
CA HIS A 97 -4.31 7.65 -0.64
C HIS A 97 -3.21 7.08 0.26
N SER A 98 -2.66 7.89 1.16
CA SER A 98 -1.62 7.48 2.11
C SER A 98 -1.82 8.09 3.50
N ASP A 99 -0.96 7.72 4.44
CA ASP A 99 -0.79 8.48 5.68
C ASP A 99 -0.01 9.79 5.47
N GLN A 100 0.17 10.56 6.54
CA GLN A 100 0.96 11.81 6.54
C GLN A 100 2.43 11.59 6.90
N GLY A 101 3.00 10.43 6.56
CA GLY A 101 4.42 10.14 6.70
C GLY A 101 5.28 11.11 5.89
N SER A 102 6.49 11.41 6.37
CA SER A 102 7.41 12.36 5.72
C SER A 102 7.77 11.97 4.28
N GLN A 103 7.73 10.68 3.96
CA GLN A 103 8.01 10.13 2.62
C GLN A 103 6.98 10.63 1.61
N TYR A 104 5.70 10.57 1.98
CA TYR A 104 4.57 11.02 1.17
C TYR A 104 4.49 12.56 1.05
N GLY A 105 5.20 13.28 1.92
CA GLY A 105 5.29 14.74 1.89
C GLY A 105 6.47 15.33 1.12
N SER A 106 7.36 14.49 0.57
CA SER A 106 8.59 14.95 -0.06
C SER A 106 8.36 15.58 -1.44
N SER A 107 9.20 16.56 -1.82
CA SER A 107 9.15 17.20 -3.14
C SER A 107 9.22 16.19 -4.28
N ASP A 108 10.10 15.21 -4.17
CA ASP A 108 10.33 14.19 -5.20
C ASP A 108 9.09 13.29 -5.36
N TYR A 109 8.44 12.96 -4.25
CA TYR A 109 7.19 12.20 -4.27
C TYR A 109 6.07 12.99 -4.97
N LEU A 110 5.89 14.27 -4.61
CA LEU A 110 4.85 15.11 -5.24
C LEU A 110 5.15 15.37 -6.73
N ALA A 111 6.42 15.52 -7.11
CA ALA A 111 6.85 15.64 -8.49
C ALA A 111 6.56 14.36 -9.29
N PHE A 112 6.86 13.19 -8.71
CA PHE A 112 6.51 11.88 -9.29
C PHE A 112 5.01 11.75 -9.50
N MET A 113 4.20 12.05 -8.47
CA MET A 113 2.74 11.99 -8.54
C MET A 113 2.19 12.82 -9.72
N LYS A 114 2.65 14.08 -9.83
CA LYS A 114 2.25 14.97 -10.92
C LYS A 114 2.67 14.45 -12.30
N ALA A 115 3.88 13.91 -12.43
CA ALA A 115 4.40 13.40 -13.70
C ALA A 115 3.63 12.17 -14.21
N HIS A 116 2.98 11.42 -13.33
CA HIS A 116 2.26 10.19 -13.65
C HIS A 116 0.73 10.32 -13.55
N ASN A 117 0.20 11.55 -13.54
CA ASN A 117 -1.24 11.82 -13.45
C ASN A 117 -1.88 11.19 -12.20
N LEU A 118 -1.20 11.29 -11.06
CA LEU A 118 -1.63 10.78 -9.78
C LEU A 118 -1.96 11.94 -8.83
N THR A 119 -3.10 11.86 -8.15
CA THR A 119 -3.56 12.88 -7.20
C THR A 119 -3.37 12.42 -5.76
N PRO A 120 -2.54 13.11 -4.94
CA PRO A 120 -2.32 12.72 -3.56
C PRO A 120 -3.57 12.98 -2.70
N SER A 121 -3.90 12.02 -1.87
CA SER A 121 -4.94 12.09 -0.85
C SER A 121 -4.32 11.61 0.46
N MET A 122 -4.46 12.35 1.55
CA MET A 122 -3.81 11.96 2.82
C MET A 122 -4.81 11.87 3.96
N SER A 123 -4.73 10.78 4.73
CA SER A 123 -5.53 10.61 5.94
C SER A 123 -5.22 11.69 6.98
N ARG A 124 -6.16 11.89 7.92
CA ARG A 124 -5.90 12.77 9.06
C ARG A 124 -4.92 12.08 10.02
N ARG A 125 -3.95 12.84 10.55
CA ARG A 125 -3.08 12.35 11.64
C ARG A 125 -3.91 11.74 12.77
N GLY A 126 -3.64 10.46 13.07
CA GLY A 126 -4.30 9.73 14.16
C GLY A 126 -5.63 9.07 13.80
N ASN A 127 -6.04 9.04 12.53
CA ASN A 127 -7.28 8.40 12.09
C ASN A 127 -7.00 7.04 11.40
N CYS A 128 -6.89 5.97 12.20
CA CYS A 128 -6.62 4.61 11.69
C CYS A 128 -7.68 4.12 10.69
N HIS A 129 -8.93 4.59 10.80
CA HIS A 129 -10.01 4.17 9.91
C HIS A 129 -9.79 4.56 8.46
N ASP A 130 -9.04 5.63 8.18
CA ASP A 130 -8.81 6.10 6.81
C ASP A 130 -7.89 5.15 6.04
N ASN A 131 -7.12 4.30 6.73
CA ASN A 131 -6.17 3.36 6.15
C ASN A 131 -6.46 1.88 6.48
N ALA A 132 -7.69 1.58 6.95
CA ALA A 132 -8.07 0.25 7.44
C ALA A 132 -7.84 -0.90 6.43
N VAL A 133 -7.91 -0.61 5.13
CA VAL A 133 -7.69 -1.59 4.05
C VAL A 133 -6.22 -2.03 3.95
N ALA A 134 -5.28 -1.10 4.09
CA ALA A 134 -3.85 -1.43 4.15
C ALA A 134 -3.49 -2.10 5.47
N GLU A 135 -4.07 -1.63 6.59
CA GLU A 135 -3.87 -2.25 7.90
C GLU A 135 -4.33 -3.73 7.89
N SER A 136 -5.46 -4.03 7.24
CA SER A 136 -5.96 -5.40 7.08
C SER A 136 -5.02 -6.27 6.23
N PHE A 137 -4.47 -5.71 5.15
CA PHE A 137 -3.44 -6.38 4.36
C PHE A 137 -2.20 -6.69 5.19
N PHE A 138 -1.69 -5.71 5.95
CA PHE A 138 -0.52 -5.91 6.79
C PHE A 138 -0.78 -6.81 7.99
N ALA A 139 -2.00 -6.88 8.51
CA ALA A 139 -2.37 -7.89 9.48
C ALA A 139 -2.28 -9.30 8.87
N THR A 140 -2.72 -9.45 7.62
CA THR A 140 -2.64 -10.71 6.87
C THR A 140 -1.19 -11.13 6.62
N ILE A 141 -0.34 -10.21 6.16
CA ILE A 141 1.08 -10.49 5.91
C ILE A 141 1.78 -10.88 7.22
N LYS A 142 1.59 -10.12 8.31
CA LYS A 142 2.22 -10.39 9.60
C LYS A 142 1.76 -11.72 10.18
N LYS A 143 0.48 -12.07 10.03
CA LYS A 143 -0.06 -13.34 10.52
C LYS A 143 0.52 -14.55 9.80
N ARG A 144 0.69 -14.47 8.48
CA ARG A 144 1.11 -15.60 7.65
C ARG A 144 2.62 -15.75 7.53
N ILE A 145 3.34 -14.63 7.40
CA ILE A 145 4.78 -14.58 7.16
C ILE A 145 5.54 -14.40 8.48
N VAL A 146 5.18 -13.36 9.24
CA VAL A 146 6.04 -12.87 10.34
C VAL A 146 5.81 -13.58 11.68
N LYS A 147 4.59 -14.09 11.94
CA LYS A 147 4.23 -14.62 13.27
C LYS A 147 5.01 -15.88 13.68
N ARG A 148 5.77 -16.51 12.78
CA ARG A 148 6.51 -17.75 13.06
C ARG A 148 8.01 -17.69 12.76
N ASN A 149 8.50 -16.64 12.10
CA ASN A 149 9.87 -16.57 11.61
C ASN A 149 10.51 -15.21 11.92
N ILE A 150 11.72 -15.21 12.46
CA ILE A 150 12.65 -14.09 12.32
C ILE A 150 13.64 -14.51 11.24
N TYR A 151 13.69 -13.76 10.14
CA TYR A 151 14.55 -14.10 9.01
C TYR A 151 16.02 -13.93 9.35
N SER A 152 16.85 -14.87 8.90
CA SER A 152 18.32 -14.73 8.97
C SER A 152 18.79 -13.52 8.16
N THR A 153 18.33 -13.39 6.92
CA THR A 153 18.73 -12.28 6.04
C THR A 153 17.53 -11.47 5.55
N ARG A 154 17.78 -10.24 5.11
CA ARG A 154 16.77 -9.44 4.38
C ARG A 154 16.37 -10.09 3.06
N ASN A 155 17.26 -10.83 2.41
CA ASN A 155 16.97 -11.49 1.13
C ASN A 155 15.95 -12.62 1.30
N ASP A 156 16.04 -13.40 2.38
CA ASP A 156 15.06 -14.44 2.70
C ASP A 156 13.67 -13.83 2.91
N ALA A 157 13.61 -12.73 3.68
CA ALA A 157 12.37 -11.99 3.89
C ALA A 157 11.81 -11.44 2.57
N LYS A 158 12.66 -10.87 1.70
CA LYS A 158 12.25 -10.36 0.38
C LYS A 158 11.65 -11.47 -0.49
N ALA A 159 12.28 -12.65 -0.54
CA ALA A 159 11.80 -13.78 -1.33
C ALA A 159 10.43 -14.29 -0.83
N GLU A 160 10.24 -14.40 0.49
CA GLU A 160 8.96 -14.85 1.04
C GLU A 160 7.84 -13.81 0.84
N ILE A 161 8.14 -12.53 1.02
CA ILE A 161 7.18 -11.43 0.76
C ILE A 161 6.78 -11.40 -0.72
N PHE A 162 7.74 -11.52 -1.63
CA PHE A 162 7.48 -11.62 -3.07
C PHE A 162 6.51 -12.78 -3.38
N ASN A 163 6.84 -13.99 -2.92
CA ASN A 163 6.02 -15.17 -3.14
C ASN A 163 4.62 -15.01 -2.53
N PHE A 164 4.53 -14.39 -1.34
CA PHE A 164 3.25 -14.11 -0.72
C PHE A 164 2.41 -13.15 -1.55
N ILE A 165 2.96 -12.05 -2.05
CA ILE A 165 2.20 -11.06 -2.82
C ILE A 165 1.78 -11.65 -4.17
N GLU A 166 2.76 -12.13 -4.95
CA GLU A 166 2.56 -12.50 -6.35
C GLU A 166 1.92 -13.88 -6.53
N MET A 167 2.33 -14.88 -5.75
CA MET A 167 1.87 -16.26 -5.96
C MET A 167 0.66 -16.63 -5.10
N PHE A 168 0.41 -15.90 -4.02
CA PHE A 168 -0.66 -16.21 -3.07
C PHE A 168 -1.70 -15.10 -2.95
N TYR A 169 -1.33 -13.89 -2.54
CA TYR A 169 -2.29 -12.84 -2.21
C TYR A 169 -3.09 -12.41 -3.43
N ASN A 170 -2.42 -11.97 -4.49
CA ASN A 170 -3.07 -11.51 -5.71
C ASN A 170 -3.85 -12.63 -6.43
N LEU A 171 -3.27 -13.84 -6.48
CA LEU A 171 -3.80 -14.94 -7.29
C LEU A 171 -4.81 -15.85 -6.57
N LYS A 172 -4.66 -16.05 -5.26
CA LYS A 172 -5.36 -17.14 -4.53
C LYS A 172 -6.11 -16.68 -3.28
N ASN A 173 -5.71 -15.57 -2.64
CA ASN A 173 -6.31 -15.17 -1.37
C ASN A 173 -7.74 -14.68 -1.56
N ARG A 174 -8.70 -15.29 -0.87
CA ARG A 174 -10.12 -14.94 -0.97
C ARG A 174 -10.40 -13.72 -0.09
N HIS A 175 -11.14 -12.74 -0.61
CA HIS A 175 -11.57 -11.55 0.14
C HIS A 175 -13.08 -11.49 0.26
N SER A 176 -13.60 -11.09 1.42
CA SER A 176 -15.03 -10.79 1.57
C SER A 176 -15.46 -9.64 0.66
N HIS A 177 -14.59 -8.64 0.47
CA HIS A 177 -14.83 -7.49 -0.41
C HIS A 177 -15.11 -7.89 -1.87
N THR A 178 -14.46 -8.94 -2.36
CA THR A 178 -14.61 -9.44 -3.75
C THR A 178 -15.66 -10.55 -3.85
N GLY A 179 -16.51 -10.75 -2.83
CA GLY A 179 -17.48 -11.84 -2.82
C GLY A 179 -16.85 -13.23 -2.66
N GLY A 180 -15.64 -13.30 -2.10
CA GLY A 180 -14.95 -14.54 -1.78
C GLY A 180 -14.06 -15.09 -2.90
N VAL A 181 -13.70 -14.31 -3.91
CA VAL A 181 -12.69 -14.69 -4.93
C VAL A 181 -11.37 -13.96 -4.71
N SER A 182 -10.31 -14.31 -5.45
CA SER A 182 -9.04 -13.60 -5.39
C SER A 182 -9.09 -12.25 -6.11
N PRO A 183 -8.20 -11.30 -5.77
CA PRO A 183 -8.14 -10.00 -6.44
C PRO A 183 -7.98 -10.14 -7.96
N ALA A 184 -7.11 -11.04 -8.42
CA ALA A 184 -6.91 -11.29 -9.83
C ALA A 184 -8.18 -11.87 -10.50
N LYS A 185 -8.86 -12.82 -9.85
CA LYS A 185 -10.09 -13.42 -10.40
C LYS A 185 -11.24 -12.41 -10.47
N TYR A 186 -11.31 -11.51 -9.50
CA TYR A 186 -12.30 -10.43 -9.47
C TYR A 186 -12.12 -9.49 -10.66
N GLU A 187 -10.88 -9.05 -10.92
CA GLU A 187 -10.57 -8.22 -12.10
C GLU A 187 -10.80 -8.93 -13.42
N GLU A 188 -10.37 -10.19 -13.55
CA GLU A 188 -10.60 -11.00 -14.75
C GLU A 188 -12.10 -11.05 -15.10
N THR A 189 -12.94 -11.32 -14.10
CA THR A 189 -14.41 -11.37 -14.27
C THR A 189 -14.98 -10.02 -14.71
N TYR A 190 -14.42 -8.91 -14.23
CA TYR A 190 -14.83 -7.57 -14.63
C TYR A 190 -14.46 -7.27 -16.09
N PHE A 191 -13.21 -7.54 -16.48
CA PHE A 191 -12.75 -7.26 -17.85
C PHE A 191 -13.43 -8.15 -18.89
N SER A 192 -13.65 -9.44 -18.60
CA SER A 192 -14.41 -10.31 -19.51
C SER A 192 -15.83 -9.80 -19.77
N LYS A 193 -16.48 -9.21 -18.76
CA LYS A 193 -17.82 -8.61 -18.95
C LYS A 193 -17.79 -7.38 -19.83
N LEU A 194 -16.74 -6.55 -19.76
CA LEU A 194 -16.59 -5.39 -20.62
C LEU A 194 -16.31 -5.76 -22.08
N GLU A 195 -15.60 -6.86 -22.32
CA GLU A 195 -15.32 -7.35 -23.69
C GLU A 195 -16.55 -7.99 -24.37
N THR A 196 -17.55 -8.38 -23.59
CA THR A 196 -18.77 -9.03 -24.09
C THR A 196 -19.89 -8.01 -24.41
N VAL A 197 -19.66 -6.71 -24.13
CA VAL A 197 -20.61 -5.60 -24.35
C VAL A 197 -20.17 -4.78 -25.55
#